data_AF-K1UZX3-F1
#
_entry.id   AF-K1UZX3-F1
#
_cell.length_a   1.000
_cell.length_b   1.000
_cell.length_c   1.000
_cell.angle_alpha   90.00
_cell.angle_beta   90.00
_cell.angle_gamma   90.00
#
_symmetry.space_group_name_H-M   'P 1'
#
loop_
_entity.id
_entity.type
_entity.pdbx_description
1 polymer ?
#
loop_
_entity_poly.entity_id
_entity_poly.type
_entity_poly.pdbx_seq_one_letter_code
_entity_poly.pdbx_strand_id
1 'polypeptide(L)'
;KKIAEECKIPLVHTYHTVYEDYTHYFSPYKKWGRDMVQFLTRQISEKVDSMIAPSTKIETLLKDYGIHCPVSVIPSGIDLSKYDAQTRTDSRERIRRKYKMDRKTTVLLYVGRLAKEKNVEELLEYQQKVQEYLCFWSVHNLHTVG
;
A
#
# COMPACT_ATOMS: atom_id res chain seq x y z
N LYS A 1 21.40 -2.18 -23.44
CA LYS A 1 22.43 -3.19 -23.13
C LYS A 1 23.83 -2.78 -23.59
N LYS A 2 23.98 -2.26 -24.82
CA LYS A 2 25.26 -1.86 -25.43
C LYS A 2 26.27 -1.12 -24.53
N ILE A 3 25.87 -0.04 -23.83
CA ILE A 3 26.77 0.72 -22.94
C ILE A 3 27.23 -0.11 -21.73
N ALA A 4 26.33 -0.89 -21.13
CA ALA A 4 26.66 -1.72 -19.97
C ALA A 4 27.60 -2.88 -20.35
N GLU A 5 27.39 -3.46 -21.54
CA GLU A 5 28.26 -4.50 -22.11
C GLU A 5 29.66 -3.95 -22.45
N GLU A 6 29.73 -2.76 -23.04
CA GLU A 6 31.00 -2.07 -23.34
C GLU A 6 31.77 -1.72 -22.06
N CYS A 7 31.07 -1.35 -20.99
CA CYS A 7 31.68 -1.02 -19.69
C CYS A 7 31.84 -2.23 -18.76
N LYS A 8 31.38 -3.44 -19.13
CA LYS A 8 31.36 -4.65 -18.28
C LYS A 8 30.72 -4.44 -16.90
N ILE A 9 29.66 -3.64 -16.82
CA ILE A 9 28.93 -3.34 -15.58
C ILE A 9 27.54 -3.99 -15.59
N PRO A 10 27.04 -4.46 -14.42
CA PRO A 10 25.72 -5.07 -14.34
C PRO A 10 24.61 -4.02 -14.55
N LEU A 11 23.60 -4.39 -15.34
CA LEU A 11 22.41 -3.57 -15.58
C LEU A 11 21.30 -3.99 -14.62
N VAL A 12 20.92 -3.09 -13.70
CA VAL A 12 19.86 -3.32 -12.72
C VAL A 12 18.65 -2.45 -13.04
N HIS A 13 17.46 -3.04 -13.02
CA HIS A 13 16.20 -2.33 -13.22
C HIS A 13 15.34 -2.31 -11.95
N THR A 14 14.96 -1.13 -11.49
CA THR A 14 14.09 -1.00 -10.32
C THR A 14 12.63 -0.89 -10.72
N TYR A 15 11.82 -1.85 -10.28
CA TYR A 15 10.40 -1.92 -10.58
C TYR A 15 9.61 -1.05 -9.60
N HIS A 16 9.48 0.24 -9.91
CA HIS A 16 8.74 1.20 -9.06
C HIS A 16 7.26 1.36 -9.44
N THR A 17 6.84 0.90 -10.61
CA THR A 17 5.48 1.08 -11.10
C THR A 17 4.77 -0.28 -11.11
N VAL A 18 3.85 -0.48 -10.18
CA VAL A 18 2.98 -1.67 -10.19
C VAL A 18 1.92 -1.42 -11.28
N TYR A 19 2.18 -1.90 -12.48
CA TYR A 19 1.35 -1.60 -13.64
C TYR A 19 -0.06 -2.22 -13.59
N GLU A 20 -0.33 -3.14 -12.66
CA GLU A 20 -1.71 -3.67 -12.45
C GLU A 20 -2.69 -2.56 -12.05
N ASP A 21 -2.24 -1.53 -11.34
CA ASP A 21 -3.08 -0.37 -11.02
C ASP A 21 -3.27 0.56 -12.22
N TYR A 22 -2.45 0.45 -13.27
CA TYR A 22 -2.46 1.31 -14.47
C TYR A 22 -3.18 0.70 -15.67
N THR A 23 -3.95 -0.39 -15.51
CA THR A 23 -4.66 -1.03 -16.64
C THR A 23 -5.49 -0.02 -17.45
N HIS A 24 -6.03 0.99 -16.76
CA HIS A 24 -6.82 2.07 -17.35
C HIS A 24 -6.06 3.02 -18.29
N TYR A 25 -4.72 3.06 -18.26
CA TYR A 25 -3.91 3.85 -19.19
C TYR A 25 -3.64 3.13 -20.52
N PHE A 26 -3.63 1.79 -20.51
CA PHE A 26 -3.25 1.00 -21.70
C PHE A 26 -4.44 0.34 -22.40
N SER A 27 -5.54 0.04 -21.68
CA SER A 27 -6.77 -0.46 -22.30
C SER A 27 -7.97 -0.40 -21.33
N PRO A 28 -9.20 -0.08 -21.79
CA PRO A 28 -10.40 -0.25 -20.96
C PRO A 28 -10.65 -1.71 -20.52
N TYR A 29 -9.98 -2.69 -21.14
CA TYR A 29 -10.10 -4.11 -20.81
C TYR A 29 -8.96 -4.60 -19.90
N LYS A 30 -9.25 -4.84 -18.62
CA LYS A 30 -8.29 -5.24 -17.57
C LYS A 30 -7.41 -6.46 -17.93
N LYS A 31 -7.98 -7.47 -18.59
CA LYS A 31 -7.24 -8.68 -18.99
C LYS A 31 -6.11 -8.37 -19.98
N TRP A 32 -6.40 -7.58 -21.01
CA TRP A 32 -5.43 -7.16 -22.02
C TRP A 32 -4.31 -6.31 -21.42
N GLY A 33 -4.64 -5.43 -20.47
CA GLY A 33 -3.64 -4.65 -19.73
C GLY A 33 -2.66 -5.54 -18.96
N ARG A 34 -3.17 -6.57 -18.27
CA ARG A 34 -2.36 -7.50 -17.50
C ARG A 34 -1.42 -8.31 -18.40
N ASP A 35 -1.91 -8.83 -19.53
CA ASP A 35 -1.11 -9.61 -20.47
C ASP A 35 -0.01 -8.77 -21.12
N MET A 36 -0.31 -7.51 -21.47
CA MET A 36 0.68 -6.56 -21.99
C MET A 36 1.78 -6.28 -20.96
N VAL A 37 1.39 -6.04 -19.70
CA VAL A 37 2.36 -5.79 -18.61
C VAL A 37 3.25 -6.99 -18.37
N GLN A 38 2.69 -8.21 -18.37
CA GLN A 38 3.47 -9.44 -18.28
C GLN A 38 4.47 -9.54 -19.42
N PHE A 39 4.02 -9.33 -20.66
CA PHE A 39 4.86 -9.39 -21.85
C PHE A 39 6.02 -8.38 -21.77
N LEU A 40 5.72 -7.11 -21.46
CA LEU A 40 6.74 -6.07 -21.32
C LEU A 40 7.71 -6.37 -20.18
N THR A 41 7.21 -6.82 -19.03
CA THR A 41 8.04 -7.15 -17.88
C THR A 41 8.99 -8.31 -18.18
N ARG A 42 8.52 -9.36 -18.88
CA ARG A 42 9.36 -10.47 -19.37
C ARG A 42 10.45 -9.96 -20.32
N GLN A 43 10.07 -9.13 -21.30
CA GLN A 43 11.00 -8.55 -22.26
C GLN A 43 12.08 -7.67 -21.62
N ILE A 44 11.75 -6.99 -20.52
CA ILE A 44 12.74 -6.24 -19.73
C ILE A 44 13.63 -7.21 -18.95
N SER A 45 13.06 -8.25 -18.34
CA SER A 45 13.81 -9.24 -17.55
C SER A 45 14.90 -9.96 -18.34
N GLU A 46 14.68 -10.20 -19.64
CA GLU A 46 15.67 -10.81 -20.54
C GLU A 46 16.86 -9.88 -20.85
N LYS A 47 16.70 -8.57 -20.61
CA LYS A 47 17.67 -7.53 -20.99
C LYS A 47 18.48 -7.00 -19.81
N VAL A 48 18.19 -7.43 -18.58
CA VAL A 48 18.79 -6.94 -17.33
C VAL A 48 19.40 -8.08 -16.54
N ASP A 49 20.42 -7.79 -15.74
CA ASP A 49 21.09 -8.79 -14.92
C ASP A 49 20.37 -9.04 -13.59
N SER A 50 19.59 -8.06 -13.12
CA SER A 50 18.80 -8.16 -11.89
C SER A 50 17.70 -7.10 -11.84
N MET A 51 16.64 -7.39 -11.09
CA MET A 51 15.56 -6.46 -10.78
C MET A 51 15.49 -6.14 -9.29
N ILE A 52 15.09 -4.90 -8.96
CA ILE A 52 14.82 -4.50 -7.58
C ILE A 52 13.31 -4.28 -7.41
N ALA A 53 12.72 -4.93 -6.40
CA ALA A 53 11.32 -4.79 -6.01
C ALA A 53 11.19 -4.01 -4.68
N PRO A 54 10.16 -3.15 -4.52
CA PRO A 54 9.97 -2.36 -3.31
C PRO A 54 9.38 -3.16 -2.14
N SER A 55 8.86 -4.36 -2.39
CA SER A 55 8.30 -5.25 -1.37
C SER A 55 8.25 -6.70 -1.87
N THR A 56 8.15 -7.65 -0.94
CA THR A 56 7.96 -9.09 -1.22
C THR A 56 6.68 -9.38 -2.01
N LYS A 57 5.64 -8.55 -1.85
CA LYS A 57 4.40 -8.67 -2.66
C LYS A 57 4.70 -8.48 -4.15
N ILE A 58 5.50 -7.47 -4.48
CA ILE A 58 5.86 -7.17 -5.87
C ILE A 58 6.84 -8.21 -6.41
N GLU A 59 7.78 -8.68 -5.59
CA GLU A 59 8.64 -9.81 -5.97
C GLU A 59 7.82 -11.05 -6.38
N THR A 60 6.80 -11.40 -5.59
CA THR A 60 5.91 -12.54 -5.87
C THR A 60 5.14 -12.32 -7.18
N LEU A 61 4.58 -11.13 -7.39
CA LEU A 61 3.90 -10.77 -8.63
C LEU A 61 4.82 -10.88 -9.85
N LEU A 62 6.05 -10.42 -9.74
CA LEU A 62 7.04 -10.51 -10.82
C LEU A 62 7.39 -11.98 -11.13
N LYS A 63 7.51 -12.83 -10.11
CA LYS A 63 7.69 -14.28 -10.27
C LYS A 63 6.49 -14.93 -10.94
N ASP A 64 5.27 -14.55 -10.58
CA ASP A 64 4.03 -15.02 -11.23
C ASP A 64 3.96 -14.62 -12.70
N TYR A 65 4.57 -13.48 -13.06
CA TYR A 65 4.73 -13.08 -14.46
C TYR A 65 5.72 -13.94 -15.22
N GLY A 66 6.46 -14.84 -14.58
CA GLY A 66 7.39 -15.77 -15.23
C GLY A 66 8.69 -15.11 -15.68
N ILE A 67 9.21 -14.12 -14.93
CA ILE A 67 10.54 -13.56 -15.20
C ILE A 67 11.64 -14.53 -14.76
N HIS A 68 12.79 -14.46 -15.44
CA HIS A 68 13.92 -15.35 -15.19
C HIS A 68 15.12 -14.68 -14.49
N CYS A 69 15.18 -13.35 -14.44
CA CYS A 69 16.28 -12.65 -13.78
C CYS A 69 16.13 -12.67 -12.25
N PRO A 70 17.23 -12.61 -11.48
CA PRO A 70 17.19 -12.42 -10.03
C PRO A 70 16.38 -11.17 -9.63
N VAL A 71 15.64 -11.26 -8.52
CA VAL A 71 14.89 -10.13 -7.94
C VAL A 71 15.34 -9.91 -6.51
N SER A 72 15.70 -8.68 -6.16
CA SER A 72 16.06 -8.28 -4.80
C SER A 72 15.00 -7.34 -4.23
N VAL A 73 14.54 -7.61 -3.00
CA VAL A 73 13.60 -6.73 -2.31
C VAL A 73 14.39 -5.66 -1.55
N ILE A 74 14.27 -4.41 -1.98
CA ILE A 74 14.86 -3.25 -1.30
C ILE A 74 13.71 -2.31 -0.96
N PRO A 75 13.17 -2.37 0.28
CA PRO A 75 12.09 -1.50 0.68
C PRO A 75 12.58 -0.05 0.77
N SER A 76 11.82 0.87 0.22
CA SER A 76 12.00 2.31 0.47
C SER A 76 11.49 2.61 1.88
N GLY A 77 12.28 2.24 2.89
CA GLY A 77 11.94 2.41 4.30
C GLY A 77 11.78 3.88 4.69
N ILE A 78 10.85 4.15 5.60
CA ILE A 78 10.80 5.43 6.32
C ILE A 78 11.65 5.31 7.58
N ASP A 79 12.38 6.37 7.93
CA ASP A 79 13.18 6.42 9.14
C ASP A 79 12.26 6.52 10.37
N LEU A 80 12.07 5.40 11.07
CA LEU A 80 11.18 5.28 12.23
C LEU A 80 11.70 6.03 13.46
N SER A 81 13.00 6.37 13.53
CA SER A 81 13.55 7.13 14.65
C SER A 81 12.88 8.50 14.81
N LYS A 82 12.39 9.08 13.70
CA LYS A 82 11.65 10.34 13.68
C LYS A 82 10.26 10.25 14.30
N TYR A 83 9.74 9.04 14.50
CA TYR A 83 8.39 8.74 14.97
C TYR A 83 8.37 8.09 16.36
N ASP A 84 9.48 8.13 17.11
CA ASP A 84 9.53 7.58 18.46
C ASP A 84 8.43 8.17 19.35
N ALA A 85 7.57 7.29 19.86
CA ALA A 85 6.38 7.61 20.63
C ALA A 85 6.73 8.13 22.04
N GLN A 86 7.92 7.80 22.57
CA GLN A 86 8.30 8.17 23.93
C GLN A 86 8.47 9.69 24.14
N THR A 87 8.72 10.45 23.07
CA THR A 87 8.96 11.90 23.14
C THR A 87 7.71 12.76 22.91
N ARG A 88 6.54 12.15 22.64
CA ARG A 88 5.36 12.88 22.11
C ARG A 88 4.05 12.66 22.87
N THR A 89 4.07 12.12 24.08
CA THR A 89 2.88 11.87 24.91
C THR A 89 2.01 13.13 25.06
N ASP A 90 2.64 14.30 25.28
CA ASP A 90 1.96 15.60 25.39
C ASP A 90 1.22 16.01 24.11
N SER A 91 1.73 15.62 22.94
CA SER A 91 1.10 15.93 21.65
C SER A 91 -0.17 15.12 21.43
N ARG A 92 -0.18 13.84 21.84
CA ARG A 92 -1.37 13.00 21.78
C ARG A 92 -2.48 13.52 22.70
N GLU A 93 -2.13 13.90 23.92
CA GLU A 93 -3.12 14.42 24.88
C GLU A 93 -3.68 15.79 24.47
N ARG A 94 -2.84 16.67 23.90
CA ARG A 94 -3.28 17.95 23.35
C ARG A 94 -4.28 17.78 22.22
N ILE A 95 -4.03 16.87 21.28
CA ILE A 95 -4.96 16.59 20.17
C ILE A 95 -6.28 16.07 20.72
N ARG A 96 -6.24 15.10 21.64
CA ARG A 96 -7.46 14.53 22.24
C ARG A 96 -8.29 15.57 22.98
N ARG A 97 -7.65 16.47 23.75
CA ARG A 97 -8.34 17.61 24.38
C ARG A 97 -8.94 18.57 23.37
N LYS A 98 -8.20 18.91 22.31
CA LYS A 98 -8.69 19.80 21.22
C LYS A 98 -9.97 19.28 20.59
N TYR A 99 -10.06 17.96 20.38
CA TYR A 99 -11.23 17.32 19.77
C TYR A 99 -12.21 16.72 20.79
N LYS A 100 -12.08 17.05 22.09
CA LYS A 100 -12.97 16.59 23.18
C LYS A 100 -13.14 15.06 23.23
N MET A 101 -12.08 14.32 22.95
CA MET A 101 -12.08 12.85 22.98
C MET A 101 -11.68 12.34 24.37
N ASP A 102 -12.48 11.46 24.97
CA ASP A 102 -12.16 10.82 26.25
C ASP A 102 -11.02 9.81 26.08
N ARG A 103 -10.15 9.62 27.09
CA ARG A 103 -8.98 8.74 27.03
C ARG A 103 -9.33 7.30 26.61
N LYS A 104 -10.53 6.81 26.93
CA LYS A 104 -11.01 5.46 26.59
C LYS A 104 -11.60 5.37 25.18
N THR A 105 -11.87 6.50 24.52
CA THR A 105 -12.38 6.50 23.14
C THR A 105 -11.35 5.90 22.18
N THR A 106 -11.73 4.81 21.52
CA THR A 106 -10.98 4.24 20.40
C THR A 106 -11.02 5.23 19.23
N VAL A 107 -9.84 5.60 18.71
CA VAL A 107 -9.72 6.50 17.56
C VAL A 107 -9.18 5.71 16.38
N LEU A 108 -10.00 5.58 15.33
CA LEU A 108 -9.56 5.07 14.03
C LEU A 108 -9.05 6.25 13.21
N LEU A 109 -7.80 6.18 12.74
CA LEU A 109 -7.15 7.25 11.99
C LEU A 109 -6.73 6.73 10.61
N TYR A 110 -7.16 7.43 9.57
CA TYR A 110 -6.67 7.27 8.21
C TYR A 110 -5.78 8.45 7.84
N VAL A 111 -4.56 8.19 7.38
CA VAL A 111 -3.65 9.20 6.83
C VAL A 111 -3.21 8.75 5.45
N GLY A 112 -3.76 9.39 4.42
CA GLY A 112 -3.44 9.09 3.04
C GLY A 112 -4.02 10.14 2.10
N ARG A 113 -3.55 10.14 0.86
CA ARG A 113 -4.13 11.01 -0.18
C ARG A 113 -5.58 10.58 -0.46
N LEU A 114 -6.43 11.55 -0.80
CA LEU A 114 -7.75 11.29 -1.36
C LEU A 114 -7.60 10.91 -2.83
N ALA A 115 -7.32 9.64 -3.07
CA ALA A 115 -7.04 9.13 -4.40
C ALA A 115 -7.80 7.81 -4.59
N LYS A 116 -8.30 7.56 -5.80
CA LYS A 116 -9.19 6.42 -6.09
C LYS A 116 -8.55 5.08 -5.75
N GLU A 117 -7.23 4.98 -5.91
CA GLU A 117 -6.45 3.78 -5.56
C GLU A 117 -6.43 3.47 -4.05
N LYS A 118 -6.93 4.37 -3.20
CA LYS A 118 -6.98 4.21 -1.74
C LYS A 118 -8.34 3.76 -1.21
N ASN A 119 -9.32 3.56 -2.09
CA ASN A 119 -10.66 3.06 -1.77
C ASN A 119 -11.29 3.67 -0.50
N VAL A 120 -11.17 5.00 -0.34
CA VAL A 120 -11.64 5.72 0.85
C VAL A 120 -13.15 5.57 1.05
N GLU A 121 -13.90 5.34 -0.04
CA GLU A 121 -15.34 5.05 -0.01
C GLU A 121 -15.64 3.77 0.80
N GLU A 122 -14.87 2.70 0.61
CA GLU A 122 -15.02 1.46 1.38
C GLU A 122 -14.74 1.67 2.89
N LEU A 123 -13.76 2.52 3.22
CA LEU A 123 -13.50 2.89 4.63
C LEU A 123 -14.70 3.62 5.26
N LEU A 124 -15.39 4.48 4.50
CA LEU A 124 -16.58 5.18 4.97
C LEU A 124 -17.77 4.23 5.13
N GLU A 125 -17.95 3.27 4.22
CA GLU A 125 -18.97 2.22 4.35
C GLU A 125 -18.75 1.35 5.60
N TYR A 126 -17.50 0.94 5.88
CA TYR A 126 -17.20 0.21 7.11
C TYR A 126 -17.40 1.05 8.37
N GLN A 127 -17.07 2.35 8.33
CA GLN A 127 -17.36 3.25 9.43
C GLN A 127 -18.87 3.28 9.73
N GLN A 128 -19.71 3.35 8.71
CA GLN A 128 -21.17 3.35 8.88
C GLN A 128 -21.65 2.04 9.52
N LYS A 129 -21.17 0.88 9.05
CA LYS A 129 -21.50 -0.42 9.65
C LYS A 129 -21.04 -0.51 11.11
N VAL A 130 -19.83 -0.07 11.43
CA VAL A 130 -19.32 -0.08 12.82
C VAL A 130 -20.15 0.83 13.72
N GLN A 131 -20.59 1.99 13.23
CA GLN A 131 -21.52 2.84 13.98
C GLN A 131 -22.89 2.18 14.17
N GLU A 132 -23.39 1.45 13.18
CA GLU A 132 -24.64 0.69 13.29
C GLU A 132 -24.53 -0.40 14.37
N TYR A 133 -23.44 -1.16 14.42
CA TYR A 133 -23.21 -2.14 15.48
C TYR A 133 -23.01 -1.47 16.85
N LEU A 134 -22.20 -0.40 16.95
CA LEU A 134 -22.00 0.31 18.22
C LEU A 134 -23.30 0.98 18.72
N CYS A 135 -24.13 1.49 17.81
CA CYS A 135 -25.45 2.04 18.14
C CYS A 135 -26.42 0.93 18.53
N PHE A 136 -26.39 -0.22 17.86
CA PHE A 136 -27.18 -1.39 18.22
C PHE A 136 -26.80 -1.94 19.61
N TRP A 137 -25.51 -1.95 19.96
CA TRP A 137 -25.02 -2.28 21.30
C TRP A 137 -25.35 -1.19 22.34
N SER A 138 -25.38 0.07 21.95
CA SER A 138 -25.81 1.18 22.82
C SER A 138 -27.31 1.14 23.09
N VAL A 139 -28.13 0.67 22.14
CA VAL A 139 -29.58 0.49 22.29
C VAL A 139 -29.92 -0.84 22.99
N HIS A 140 -29.16 -1.92 22.78
CA HIS A 140 -29.36 -3.20 23.48
C HIS A 140 -28.95 -3.18 24.97
N ASN A 141 -28.14 -2.22 25.41
CA ASN A 141 -27.81 -2.04 26.83
C ASN A 141 -28.83 -1.18 27.62
N LEU A 142 -29.95 -0.80 27.00
CA LEU A 142 -31.02 -0.02 27.66
C LEU A 142 -32.30 -0.82 27.98
N HIS A 143 -32.30 -2.14 27.78
CA HIS A 143 -33.43 -3.01 28.11
C HIS A 143 -33.04 -4.25 28.90
N THR A 144 -32.67 -4.05 30.17
CA THR A 144 -32.70 -5.00 31.32
C THR A 144 -32.01 -4.26 32.47
N VAL A 145 -32.56 -3.94 33.64
CA VAL A 145 -33.78 -4.23 34.44
C VAL A 145 -33.77 -3.06 35.47
N GLY A 146 -34.87 -2.39 35.85
CA GLY A 146 -36.05 -2.98 36.48
C GLY A 146 -35.70 -3.38 37.91
#